data_AF-A0A3C1V5N3-F1
#
_entry.id   AF-A0A3C1V5N3-F1
#
_cell.length_a   1.000
_cell.length_b   1.000
_cell.length_c   1.000
_cell.angle_alpha   90.00
_cell.angle_beta   90.00
_cell.angle_gamma   90.00
#
_symmetry.space_group_name_H-M   'P 1'
#
loop_
_entity.id
_entity.type
_entity.pdbx_description
1 polymer ?
#
loop_
_entity_poly.entity_id
_entity_poly.type
_entity_poly.pdbx_seq_one_letter_code
_entity_poly.pdbx_strand_id
1 'polypeptide(L)'
;MAQQLFQLTNTIALLAWIPLVLFPRQTFVRDTLCKQLIPGILAAIYLGVISWKFATLGPPQTDVMTLSGLRSIFSDDFVFAAAWTHYLAFDMVVGTVVAREAIACGIPWPLRSLSLVLTFLSGPIGYLTHLGFKLRWQHESDTPPLADPGPETDN
;
A
#
# COMPACT_ATOMS: atom_id res chain seq x y z
N MET A 1 23.32 -12.92 -4.93
CA MET A 1 22.95 -12.43 -3.58
C MET A 1 21.85 -11.37 -3.63
N ALA A 2 21.99 -10.26 -4.35
CA ALA A 2 20.91 -9.26 -4.50
C ALA A 2 19.59 -9.86 -5.03
N GLN A 3 19.65 -10.78 -6.00
CA GLN A 3 18.48 -11.49 -6.51
C GLN A 3 17.73 -12.30 -5.43
N GLN A 4 18.46 -12.90 -4.48
CA GLN A 4 17.84 -13.66 -3.39
C GLN A 4 17.12 -12.72 -2.41
N LEU A 5 17.71 -11.56 -2.13
CA LEU A 5 17.07 -10.50 -1.33
C LEU A 5 15.79 -10.00 -2.01
N PHE A 6 15.84 -9.76 -3.32
CA PHE A 6 14.68 -9.37 -4.11
C PHE A 6 13.57 -10.44 -4.04
N GLN A 7 13.91 -11.71 -4.26
CA GLN A 7 12.93 -12.81 -4.18
C GLN A 7 12.34 -12.94 -2.76
N LEU A 8 13.18 -12.83 -1.73
CA LEU A 8 12.75 -12.93 -0.33
C LEU A 8 11.75 -11.82 0.02
N THR A 9 12.08 -10.56 -0.28
CA THR A 9 11.23 -9.41 0.05
C THR A 9 9.90 -9.44 -0.72
N ASN A 10 9.90 -9.83 -1.99
CA ASN A 10 8.67 -10.05 -2.75
C ASN A 10 7.83 -11.20 -2.18
N THR A 11 8.45 -12.31 -1.78
CA THR A 11 7.74 -13.45 -1.18
C THR A 11 7.08 -13.04 0.13
N ILE A 12 7.81 -12.33 1.00
CA ILE A 12 7.27 -11.80 2.26
C ILE A 12 6.08 -10.87 1.99
N ALA A 13 6.22 -9.93 1.05
CA ALA A 13 5.15 -9.02 0.69
C ALA A 13 3.92 -9.79 0.18
N LEU A 14 4.10 -10.71 -0.77
CA LEU A 14 3.01 -11.49 -1.36
C LEU A 14 2.27 -12.33 -0.31
N LEU A 15 3.00 -13.02 0.57
CA LEU A 15 2.42 -13.82 1.65
C LEU A 15 1.58 -12.98 2.60
N ALA A 16 1.93 -11.72 2.78
CA ALA A 16 1.20 -10.82 3.67
C ALA A 16 0.04 -10.10 2.97
N TRP A 17 0.11 -9.90 1.66
CA TRP A 17 -0.99 -9.36 0.86
C TRP A 17 -2.17 -10.34 0.69
N ILE A 18 -1.90 -11.65 0.57
CA ILE A 18 -2.96 -12.68 0.47
C ILE A 18 -3.99 -12.57 1.61
N PRO A 19 -3.61 -12.62 2.91
CA PRO A 19 -4.58 -12.52 4.00
C PRO A 19 -5.21 -11.13 4.09
N LEU A 20 -4.52 -10.07 3.67
CA LEU A 20 -5.09 -8.72 3.63
C LEU A 20 -6.25 -8.61 2.64
N VAL A 21 -6.13 -9.21 1.46
CA VAL A 21 -7.19 -9.22 0.44
C VAL A 21 -8.34 -10.14 0.81
N LEU A 22 -8.04 -11.33 1.35
CA LEU A 22 -9.05 -12.34 1.70
C LEU A 22 -9.82 -11.97 2.99
N PHE A 23 -9.12 -11.50 4.01
CA PHE A 23 -9.67 -11.25 5.35
C PHE A 23 -9.41 -9.81 5.85
N PRO A 24 -9.78 -8.76 5.09
CA PRO A 24 -9.50 -7.37 5.47
C PRO A 24 -10.23 -6.91 6.74
N ARG A 25 -11.27 -7.64 7.17
CA ARG A 25 -12.03 -7.37 8.39
C ARG A 25 -11.32 -7.87 9.67
N GLN A 26 -10.36 -8.78 9.55
CA GLN A 26 -9.63 -9.28 10.71
C GLN A 26 -8.64 -8.22 11.18
N THR A 27 -8.88 -7.67 12.36
CA THR A 27 -8.06 -6.61 12.97
C THR A 27 -6.61 -7.05 13.16
N PHE A 28 -6.38 -8.31 13.53
CA PHE A 28 -5.03 -8.86 13.65
C PHE A 28 -4.26 -8.84 12.32
N VAL A 29 -4.89 -9.29 11.23
CA VAL A 29 -4.27 -9.29 9.90
C VAL A 29 -4.01 -7.86 9.43
N ARG A 30 -5.00 -6.98 9.55
CA ARG A 30 -4.91 -5.60 9.06
C ARG A 30 -3.94 -4.75 9.88
N ASP A 31 -4.11 -4.69 11.20
CA ASP A 31 -3.43 -3.71 12.07
C ASP A 31 -2.12 -4.23 12.64
N THR A 32 -2.00 -5.53 12.91
CA THR A 32 -0.78 -6.10 13.49
C THR A 32 0.14 -6.63 12.40
N LEU A 33 -0.35 -7.55 11.57
CA LEU A 33 0.48 -8.19 10.54
C LEU A 33 0.85 -7.21 9.42
N CYS A 34 -0.15 -6.60 8.79
CA CYS A 34 0.04 -5.86 7.54
C CYS A 34 0.43 -4.40 7.73
N LYS A 35 0.10 -3.78 8.87
CA LYS A 35 0.42 -2.38 9.14
C LYS A 35 1.74 -2.21 9.89
N GLN A 36 2.12 -3.17 10.74
CA GLN A 36 3.27 -3.05 11.65
C GLN A 36 4.34 -4.10 11.41
N LEU A 37 4.00 -5.39 11.52
CA LEU A 37 4.99 -6.47 11.52
C LEU A 37 5.74 -6.56 10.18
N ILE A 38 5.01 -6.74 9.08
CA ILE A 38 5.61 -6.99 7.76
C ILE A 38 6.30 -5.74 7.19
N PRO A 39 5.66 -4.55 7.19
CA PRO A 39 6.36 -3.32 6.81
C PRO A 39 7.58 -3.05 7.70
N GLY A 40 7.51 -3.38 9.00
CA GLY A 40 8.64 -3.25 9.93
C GLY A 40 9.80 -4.18 9.59
N ILE A 41 9.53 -5.44 9.23
CA ILE A 41 10.55 -6.39 8.77
C ILE A 41 11.20 -5.89 7.47
N LEU A 42 10.39 -5.47 6.49
CA LEU A 42 10.90 -4.94 5.21
C LEU A 42 11.72 -3.66 5.42
N ALA A 43 11.28 -2.77 6.31
CA ALA A 43 12.02 -1.56 6.67
C ALA A 43 13.34 -1.87 7.38
N ALA A 44 13.39 -2.89 8.25
CA ALA A 44 14.61 -3.34 8.90
C ALA A 44 15.61 -3.94 7.88
N ILE A 45 15.11 -4.72 6.91
CA ILE A 45 15.92 -5.24 5.79
C ILE A 45 16.50 -4.08 4.97
N TYR A 46 15.65 -3.13 4.58
CA TYR A 46 16.07 -1.91 3.87
C TYR A 46 17.16 -1.16 4.65
N LEU A 47 16.94 -0.91 5.94
CA LEU A 47 17.90 -0.21 6.80
C LEU A 47 19.24 -0.95 6.86
N GLY A 48 19.22 -2.27 7.00
CA GLY A 48 20.43 -3.10 7.04
C GLY A 48 21.24 -3.00 5.74
N VAL A 49 20.58 -3.09 4.58
CA VAL A 49 21.24 -3.02 3.28
C VAL A 49 21.82 -1.64 3.02
N ILE A 50 21.04 -0.57 3.26
CA ILE A 50 21.51 0.81 3.06
C ILE A 50 22.63 1.16 4.02
N SER A 51 22.53 0.79 5.30
CA SER A 51 23.60 1.04 6.28
C SER A 51 24.90 0.31 5.91
N TRP A 52 24.80 -0.96 5.47
CA TRP A 52 25.95 -1.72 5.02
C TRP A 52 26.60 -1.11 3.77
N LYS A 53 25.79 -0.69 2.79
CA LYS A 53 26.28 -0.03 1.57
C LYS A 53 26.93 1.31 1.88
N PHE A 54 26.33 2.10 2.76
CA PHE A 54 26.90 3.37 3.18
C PHE A 54 28.23 3.19 3.92
N ALA A 55 28.34 2.16 4.77
CA ALA A 55 29.59 1.85 5.49
C ALA A 55 30.70 1.32 4.57
N THR A 56 30.35 0.65 3.47
CA THR A 56 31.33 0.04 2.55
C THR A 56 31.78 0.96 1.42
N LEU A 57 30.87 1.77 0.86
CA LEU A 57 31.13 2.64 -0.29
C LEU A 57 31.30 4.12 0.12
N GLY A 58 30.92 4.49 1.34
CA GLY A 58 30.84 5.89 1.76
C GLY A 58 29.59 6.60 1.22
N PRO A 59 29.44 7.91 1.50
CA PRO A 59 28.33 8.70 0.97
C PRO A 59 28.35 8.74 -0.57
N PRO A 60 27.18 8.76 -1.21
CA PRO A 60 27.09 8.82 -2.67
C PRO A 60 27.81 10.07 -3.18
N GLN A 61 28.77 9.87 -4.08
CA GLN A 61 29.53 10.96 -4.70
C GLN A 61 28.73 11.66 -5.82
N THR A 62 27.60 11.08 -6.22
CA THR A 62 26.74 11.55 -7.31
C THR A 62 25.52 12.29 -6.77
N ASP A 63 25.08 13.31 -7.49
CA ASP A 63 23.90 14.11 -7.14
C ASP A 63 22.60 13.33 -7.39
N VAL A 64 21.98 12.86 -6.30
CA VAL A 64 20.69 12.15 -6.27
C VAL A 64 19.51 12.97 -6.80
N MET A 65 19.65 14.29 -6.92
CA MET A 65 18.61 15.17 -7.48
C MET A 65 18.61 15.19 -9.01
N THR A 66 19.61 14.58 -9.66
CA THR A 66 19.67 14.44 -11.12
C THR A 66 19.31 13.02 -11.54
N LEU A 67 18.62 12.89 -12.68
CA LEU A 67 18.28 11.57 -13.25
C LEU A 67 19.54 10.72 -13.49
N SER A 68 20.63 11.35 -13.92
CA SER A 68 21.94 10.72 -14.13
C SER A 68 22.56 10.20 -12.84
N GLY A 69 22.56 11.01 -11.77
CA GLY A 69 23.10 10.59 -10.48
C GLY A 69 22.25 9.50 -9.83
N LEU A 70 20.93 9.60 -9.94
CA LEU A 70 20.00 8.58 -9.49
C LEU A 70 20.23 7.24 -10.20
N ARG A 71 20.38 7.25 -11.53
CA ARG A 71 20.71 6.05 -12.31
C ARG A 71 22.05 5.43 -11.91
N SER A 72 23.04 6.26 -11.59
CA SER A 72 24.35 5.79 -11.13
C SER A 72 24.30 5.13 -9.75
N ILE A 73 23.40 5.53 -8.87
CA ILE A 73 23.24 4.90 -7.55
C ILE A 73 22.47 3.58 -7.69
N PHE A 74 21.48 3.56 -8.57
CA PHE A 74 20.71 2.36 -8.89
C PHE A 74 21.43 1.35 -9.79
N SER A 75 22.65 1.62 -10.24
CA SER A 75 23.45 0.60 -10.93
C SER A 75 23.94 -0.50 -9.99
N ASP A 76 23.88 -0.28 -8.67
CA ASP A 76 24.14 -1.33 -7.68
C ASP A 76 22.85 -2.13 -7.41
N ASP A 77 22.87 -3.42 -7.75
CA ASP A 77 21.73 -4.32 -7.61
C ASP A 77 21.17 -4.39 -6.19
N PHE A 78 22.00 -4.25 -5.15
CA PHE A 78 21.51 -4.27 -3.77
C PHE A 78 20.81 -2.97 -3.40
N VAL A 79 21.32 -1.83 -3.86
CA VAL A 79 20.65 -0.53 -3.66
C VAL A 79 19.32 -0.50 -4.40
N PHE A 80 19.29 -1.05 -5.62
CA PHE A 80 18.06 -1.22 -6.38
C PHE A 80 17.05 -2.14 -5.68
N ALA A 81 17.49 -3.31 -5.20
CA ALA A 81 16.64 -4.22 -4.44
C ALA A 81 16.14 -3.60 -3.12
N ALA A 82 16.96 -2.78 -2.45
CA ALA A 82 16.56 -2.05 -1.26
C ALA A 82 15.47 -1.00 -1.58
N ALA A 83 15.62 -0.22 -2.65
CA ALA A 83 14.56 0.71 -3.07
C ALA A 83 13.27 -0.01 -3.49
N TRP A 84 13.37 -1.19 -4.11
CA TRP A 84 12.20 -2.03 -4.33
C TRP A 84 11.53 -2.47 -3.02
N THR A 85 12.33 -2.91 -2.05
CA THR A 85 11.86 -3.28 -0.70
C THR A 85 11.16 -2.11 -0.01
N HIS A 86 11.68 -0.90 -0.19
CA HIS A 86 11.04 0.33 0.27
C HIS A 86 9.64 0.47 -0.34
N TYR A 87 9.47 0.35 -1.65
CA TYR A 87 8.13 0.39 -2.28
C TYR A 87 7.18 -0.67 -1.71
N LEU A 88 7.63 -1.93 -1.60
CA LEU A 88 6.82 -3.02 -1.02
C LEU A 88 6.33 -2.69 0.40
N ALA A 89 7.19 -2.11 1.24
CA ALA A 89 6.84 -1.75 2.61
C ALA A 89 5.77 -0.65 2.65
N PHE A 90 5.94 0.41 1.85
CA PHE A 90 5.01 1.54 1.81
C PHE A 90 3.69 1.19 1.14
N ASP A 91 3.71 0.43 0.03
CA ASP A 91 2.50 -0.05 -0.64
C ASP A 91 1.64 -0.89 0.30
N MET A 92 2.27 -1.68 1.16
CA MET A 92 1.56 -2.47 2.15
C MET A 92 0.89 -1.60 3.23
N VAL A 93 1.58 -0.56 3.71
CA VAL A 93 0.98 0.43 4.62
C VAL A 93 -0.21 1.11 3.96
N VAL A 94 -0.07 1.56 2.71
CA VAL A 94 -1.16 2.17 1.93
C VAL A 94 -2.33 1.19 1.76
N GLY A 95 -2.04 -0.08 1.45
CA GLY A 95 -3.03 -1.16 1.35
C GLY A 95 -3.85 -1.32 2.63
N THR A 96 -3.23 -1.24 3.81
CA THR A 96 -3.98 -1.30 5.08
C THR A 96 -4.88 -0.09 5.32
N VAL A 97 -4.45 1.11 4.91
CA VAL A 97 -5.26 2.33 4.98
C VAL A 97 -6.46 2.19 4.04
N VAL A 98 -6.24 1.80 2.79
CA VAL A 98 -7.30 1.52 1.79
C VAL A 98 -8.29 0.49 2.33
N ALA A 99 -7.81 -0.64 2.86
CA ALA A 99 -8.67 -1.68 3.42
C ALA A 99 -9.56 -1.15 4.56
N ARG A 100 -8.97 -0.40 5.49
CA ARG A 100 -9.68 0.17 6.64
C ARG A 100 -10.71 1.20 6.22
N GLU A 101 -10.35 2.12 5.33
CA GLU A 101 -11.26 3.15 4.84
C GLU A 101 -12.40 2.55 4.01
N ALA A 102 -12.11 1.58 3.14
CA ALA A 102 -13.13 0.93 2.33
C ALA A 102 -14.16 0.18 3.19
N ILE A 103 -13.73 -0.42 4.30
CA ILE A 103 -14.64 -1.01 5.29
C ILE A 103 -15.49 0.08 5.97
N ALA A 104 -14.87 1.19 6.39
CA ALA A 104 -15.56 2.27 7.08
C ALA A 104 -16.61 2.97 6.19
N CYS A 105 -16.32 3.14 4.90
CA CYS A 105 -17.25 3.71 3.92
C CYS A 105 -18.30 2.71 3.41
N GLY A 106 -18.28 1.45 3.85
CA GLY A 106 -19.25 0.44 3.38
C GLY A 106 -19.04 -0.02 1.93
N ILE A 107 -17.85 0.18 1.35
CA ILE A 107 -17.54 -0.23 -0.02
C ILE A 107 -17.64 -1.77 -0.13
N PRO A 108 -18.36 -2.29 -1.14
CA PRO A 108 -18.61 -3.73 -1.27
C PRO A 108 -17.32 -4.51 -1.53
N TRP A 109 -17.32 -5.79 -1.14
CA TRP A 109 -16.14 -6.67 -1.20
C TRP A 109 -15.44 -6.69 -2.56
N PRO A 110 -16.12 -6.78 -3.73
CA PRO A 110 -15.44 -6.83 -5.02
C PRO A 110 -14.64 -5.56 -5.35
N LEU A 111 -15.21 -4.38 -5.10
CA LEU A 111 -14.58 -3.10 -5.39
C LEU A 111 -13.40 -2.85 -4.45
N ARG A 112 -13.57 -3.16 -3.17
CA ARG A 112 -12.46 -3.08 -2.21
C ARG A 112 -11.32 -4.03 -2.59
N SER A 113 -11.62 -5.29 -2.92
CA SER A 113 -10.60 -6.26 -3.31
C SER A 113 -9.88 -5.83 -4.59
N LEU A 114 -10.59 -5.25 -5.57
CA LEU A 114 -9.99 -4.68 -6.76
C LEU A 114 -8.98 -3.57 -6.41
N SER A 115 -9.37 -2.60 -5.56
CA SER A 115 -8.45 -1.54 -5.12
C SER A 115 -7.23 -2.08 -4.39
N LEU A 116 -7.39 -3.12 -3.57
CA LEU A 116 -6.28 -3.77 -2.87
C LEU A 116 -5.33 -4.49 -3.83
N VAL A 117 -5.85 -5.27 -4.77
CA VAL A 117 -5.01 -5.95 -5.79
C VAL A 117 -4.28 -4.93 -6.66
N LEU A 118 -4.95 -3.86 -7.07
CA LEU A 118 -4.31 -2.78 -7.80
C LEU A 118 -3.24 -2.08 -6.96
N THR A 119 -3.44 -1.90 -5.66
CA THR A 119 -2.44 -1.30 -4.76
C THR A 119 -1.21 -2.19 -4.62
N PHE A 120 -1.37 -3.51 -4.63
CA PHE A 120 -0.24 -4.46 -4.63
C PHE A 120 0.56 -4.42 -5.94
N LEU A 121 -0.11 -4.35 -7.09
CA LEU A 121 0.54 -4.33 -8.40
C LEU A 121 1.12 -2.97 -8.75
N SER A 122 0.42 -1.91 -8.35
CA SER A 122 0.75 -0.52 -8.62
C SER A 122 0.11 0.36 -7.56
N GLY A 123 0.81 0.57 -6.45
CA GLY A 123 0.38 1.37 -5.30
C GLY A 123 -0.43 2.62 -5.67
N PRO A 124 0.08 3.50 -6.57
CA PRO A 124 -0.62 4.72 -6.95
C PRO A 124 -1.96 4.49 -7.66
N ILE A 125 -2.05 3.50 -8.55
CA ILE A 125 -3.28 3.21 -9.30
C ILE A 125 -4.35 2.63 -8.37
N GLY A 126 -3.96 1.72 -7.46
CA GLY A 126 -4.88 1.18 -6.47
C GLY A 126 -5.40 2.23 -5.50
N TYR A 127 -4.54 3.11 -5.03
CA TYR A 127 -4.94 4.23 -4.18
C TYR A 127 -5.90 5.20 -4.90
N LEU A 128 -5.61 5.55 -6.14
CA LEU A 128 -6.50 6.40 -6.96
C LEU A 128 -7.87 5.74 -7.17
N THR A 129 -7.88 4.43 -7.43
CA THR A 129 -9.11 3.65 -7.61
C THR A 129 -9.96 3.67 -6.33
N HIS A 130 -9.33 3.46 -5.17
CA HIS A 130 -9.99 3.59 -3.86
C HIS A 130 -10.55 4.99 -3.63
N LEU A 131 -9.80 6.04 -3.97
CA LEU A 131 -10.28 7.42 -3.82
C LEU A 131 -11.54 7.67 -4.65
N GLY A 132 -11.58 7.18 -5.89
CA GLY A 132 -12.76 7.26 -6.75
C GLY A 132 -13.98 6.54 -6.14
N PHE A 133 -13.79 5.34 -5.58
CA PHE A 133 -14.88 4.62 -4.91
C PHE A 133 -15.34 5.31 -3.63
N LYS A 134 -14.40 5.83 -2.83
CA LYS A 134 -14.67 6.57 -1.60
C LYS A 134 -15.56 7.79 -1.87
N LEU A 135 -15.22 8.59 -2.87
CA LEU A 135 -16.01 9.78 -3.23
C LEU A 135 -17.45 9.43 -3.65
N ARG A 136 -17.63 8.33 -4.39
CA ARG A 136 -18.97 7.85 -4.78
C ARG A 136 -19.80 7.39 -3.59
N TRP A 137 -19.22 6.59 -2.71
CA TRP A 137 -19.94 6.03 -1.56
C TRP A 137 -20.23 7.06 -0.48
N GLN A 138 -19.35 8.06 -0.30
CA GLN A 138 -19.62 9.19 0.60
C GLN A 138 -20.81 10.03 0.12
N HIS A 139 -20.98 10.18 -1.20
CA HIS A 139 -22.12 10.93 -1.75
C HIS A 139 -23.46 10.20 -1.55
N GLU A 140 -23.48 8.88 -1.69
CA GLU A 140 -24.68 8.07 -1.43
C GLU A 140 -25.12 8.15 0.05
N SER A 141 -24.18 8.25 1.00
CA SER A 141 -24.50 8.40 2.42
C SER A 141 -25.04 9.79 2.80
N ASP A 142 -24.73 10.83 2.03
CA ASP A 142 -25.16 12.21 2.30
C ASP A 142 -26.47 12.59 1.57
N THR A 143 -27.02 11.70 0.73
CA THR A 143 -28.29 11.97 0.03
C THR A 143 -29.45 11.89 1.03
N PRO A 144 -30.21 12.98 1.29
CA PRO A 144 -31.32 12.95 2.23
C PRO A 144 -32.36 11.91 1.80
N PRO A 145 -32.99 11.16 2.73
CA PRO A 145 -34.12 10.31 2.38
C PRO A 145 -35.15 11.15 1.63
N LEU A 146 -35.71 10.62 0.53
CA LEU A 146 -36.86 11.21 -0.12
C LEU A 146 -37.88 11.54 0.97
N ALA A 147 -38.21 12.82 1.13
CA ALA A 147 -39.18 13.25 2.12
C ALA A 147 -40.44 12.41 1.92
N ASP A 148 -40.85 11.71 2.98
CA ASP A 148 -42.08 10.93 3.00
C ASP A 148 -43.20 11.87 2.50
N PRO A 149 -43.90 11.58 1.38
CA PRO A 149 -45.03 12.38 0.98
C PRO A 149 -46.03 12.26 2.12
N GLY A 150 -46.06 13.30 2.98
CA GLY A 150 -46.93 13.34 4.15
C GLY A 150 -48.37 13.04 3.75
N PRO A 151 -49.19 12.56 4.69
CA PRO A 151 -50.52 12.07 4.37
C PRO A 151 -51.29 13.17 3.63
N GLU A 152 -51.66 12.90 2.37
CA GLU A 152 -52.63 13.70 1.63
C GLU A 152 -53.89 13.76 2.51
N THR A 153 -54.07 14.88 3.20
CA THR A 153 -55.35 15.20 3.85
C THR A 153 -56.30 15.59 2.74
N ASP A 154 -56.94 14.59 2.14
CA ASP A 154 -58.06 14.78 1.23
C ASP A 154 -59.29 15.12 2.09
N ASN A 155 -59.80 16.34 1.92
CA ASN A 155 -60.98 16.90 2.62
C ASN A 155 -62.27 16.45 1.95
#